data_AF-A0A520PDC0-F1
#
_entry.id   AF-A0A520PDC0-F1
#
_cell.length_a   1.000
_cell.length_b   1.000
_cell.length_c   1.000
_cell.angle_alpha   90.00
_cell.angle_beta   90.00
_cell.angle_gamma   90.00
#
_symmetry.space_group_name_H-M   'P 1'
#
loop_
_entity.id
_entity.type
_entity.pdbx_description
1 polymer ?
#
loop_
_entity_poly.entity_id
_entity_poly.type
_entity_poly.pdbx_seq_one_letter_code
_entity_poly.pdbx_strand_id
1 'polypeptide(L)'
;TSGRDLGAAGVRMNRLVGYGPVLLGGGQVTGIDASGNLQTGGNRSMGEYQVHMIKLQKLLGDTFDLKARKNDATGQMDGLLKSLGTSRSAEND
;
A
#
# COMPACT_ATOMS: atom_id res chain seq x y z
N THR A 1 4.09 -25.76 6.72
CA THR A 1 3.09 -25.12 7.60
C THR A 1 2.45 -23.96 6.86
N SER A 2 1.46 -24.22 6.02
CA SER A 2 0.66 -23.21 5.32
C SER A 2 -0.79 -23.40 5.75
N GLY A 3 -1.32 -22.52 6.60
CA GLY A 3 -2.66 -22.66 7.16
C GLY A 3 -2.84 -22.22 8.63
N ARG A 4 -1.90 -21.46 9.22
CA ARG A 4 -2.19 -20.76 10.48
C ARG A 4 -3.01 -19.53 10.16
N ASP A 5 -4.22 -19.46 10.71
CA ASP A 5 -5.00 -18.23 10.73
C ASP A 5 -4.19 -17.14 11.44
N LEU A 6 -3.90 -16.06 10.73
CA LEU A 6 -3.19 -14.90 11.27
C LEU A 6 -4.15 -13.95 12.00
N GLY A 7 -5.42 -14.32 12.12
CA GLY A 7 -6.47 -13.60 12.81
C GLY A 7 -6.57 -12.14 12.34
N ALA A 8 -6.65 -11.23 13.31
CA ALA A 8 -6.73 -9.80 13.02
C ALA A 8 -5.52 -9.27 12.22
N ALA A 9 -4.33 -9.84 12.37
CA ALA A 9 -3.16 -9.45 11.59
C ALA A 9 -3.32 -9.83 10.12
N GLY A 10 -3.80 -11.04 9.83
CA GLY A 10 -4.09 -11.49 8.47
C GLY A 10 -5.12 -10.61 7.76
N VAL A 11 -6.21 -10.27 8.45
CA VAL A 11 -7.24 -9.35 7.91
C VAL A 11 -6.65 -7.97 7.60
N ARG A 12 -5.81 -7.44 8.49
CA ARG A 12 -5.14 -6.14 8.28
C ARG A 12 -4.13 -6.20 7.14
N MET A 13 -3.35 -7.26 7.04
CA MET A 13 -2.42 -7.48 5.92
C MET A 13 -3.17 -7.54 4.60
N ASN A 14 -4.25 -8.32 4.51
CA ASN A 14 -5.07 -8.39 3.29
C ASN A 14 -5.64 -7.02 2.90
N ARG A 15 -6.09 -6.22 3.87
CA ARG A 15 -6.58 -4.87 3.60
C ARG A 15 -5.47 -3.93 3.12
N LEU A 16 -4.24 -4.07 3.60
CA LEU A 16 -3.11 -3.23 3.18
C LEU A 16 -2.50 -3.68 1.85
N VAL A 17 -2.39 -4.99 1.60
CA VAL A 17 -1.88 -5.58 0.36
C VAL A 17 -2.89 -5.49 -0.77
N GLY A 18 -4.20 -5.63 -0.47
CA GLY A 18 -5.29 -5.48 -1.44
C GLY A 18 -5.37 -4.10 -2.10
N TYR A 19 -4.49 -3.17 -1.71
CA TYR A 19 -4.26 -1.91 -2.41
C TYR A 19 -3.46 -2.08 -3.71
N GLY A 20 -2.79 -3.22 -3.90
CA GLY A 20 -2.05 -3.56 -5.13
C GLY A 20 -0.95 -2.55 -5.51
N PRO A 21 0.00 -2.91 -6.37
CA PRO A 21 0.88 -1.91 -6.96
C PRO A 21 0.07 -0.88 -7.76
N VAL A 22 0.27 0.41 -7.47
CA VAL A 22 -0.34 1.52 -8.21
C VAL A 22 0.47 1.81 -9.47
N LEU A 23 -0.22 2.12 -10.57
CA LEU A 23 0.38 2.47 -11.84
C LEU A 23 0.98 3.88 -11.81
N LEU A 24 1.98 4.14 -12.65
CA LEU A 24 2.65 5.45 -12.70
C LEU A 24 1.69 6.61 -13.02
N GLY A 25 0.66 6.34 -13.84
CA GLY A 25 -0.40 7.31 -14.16
C GLY A 25 -1.53 7.38 -13.13
N GLY A 26 -1.42 6.68 -11.99
CA GLY A 26 -2.49 6.53 -11.01
C GLY A 26 -3.39 5.32 -11.28
N GLY A 27 -4.13 4.93 -10.24
CA GLY A 27 -5.01 3.75 -10.27
C GLY A 27 -4.26 2.42 -10.21
N GLN A 28 -4.99 1.33 -10.26
CA GLN A 28 -4.45 -0.03 -10.18
C GLN A 28 -5.00 -0.89 -11.32
N VAL A 29 -4.30 -1.98 -11.65
CA VAL A 29 -4.88 -3.01 -12.52
C VAL A 29 -6.02 -3.68 -11.76
N THR A 30 -7.22 -3.64 -12.33
CA THR A 30 -8.44 -4.24 -11.77
C THR A 30 -8.80 -5.55 -12.46
N GLY A 31 -8.24 -5.80 -13.64
CA GLY A 31 -8.44 -7.04 -14.39
C GLY A 31 -7.75 -7.03 -15.75
N ILE A 32 -8.10 -8.03 -16.55
CA ILE A 32 -7.70 -8.17 -17.95
C ILE A 32 -9.00 -8.36 -18.74
N ASP A 33 -9.18 -7.62 -19.83
CA ASP A 33 -10.35 -7.78 -20.70
C ASP A 33 -10.28 -9.04 -21.58
N ALA A 34 -11.36 -9.34 -22.30
CA ALA A 34 -11.44 -10.50 -23.19
C ALA A 34 -10.44 -10.44 -24.36
N SER A 35 -9.84 -9.28 -24.62
CA SER A 35 -8.83 -9.04 -25.65
C SER A 35 -7.40 -9.09 -25.09
N GLY A 36 -7.23 -9.33 -23.79
CA GLY A 36 -5.92 -9.42 -23.14
C GLY A 36 -5.34 -8.07 -22.67
N ASN A 37 -6.10 -6.97 -22.76
CA ASN A 37 -5.63 -5.67 -22.29
C ASN A 37 -5.83 -5.51 -20.79
N LEU A 38 -4.93 -4.77 -20.14
CA LEU A 38 -5.06 -4.43 -18.72
C LEU A 38 -6.21 -3.44 -18.53
N GLN A 39 -7.17 -3.82 -17.69
CA GLN A 39 -8.19 -2.89 -17.21
C GLN A 39 -7.62 -2.16 -16.00
N THR A 40 -7.49 -0.84 -16.11
CA THR A 40 -7.02 0.01 -15.03
C THR A 40 -8.20 0.75 -14.42
N GLY A 41 -8.19 0.90 -13.09
CA GLY A 41 -9.30 1.53 -12.39
C GLY A 41 -8.94 1.94 -10.97
N GLY A 42 -9.84 2.69 -10.35
CA GLY A 42 -9.68 3.24 -9.01
C GLY A 42 -8.93 4.58 -8.98
N ASN A 43 -9.19 5.37 -7.93
CA ASN A 43 -8.55 6.66 -7.69
C ASN A 43 -7.53 6.50 -6.56
N ARG A 44 -6.33 6.06 -6.92
CA ARG A 44 -5.22 5.84 -6.00
C ARG A 44 -3.97 6.50 -6.53
N SER A 45 -3.33 7.31 -5.70
CA SER A 45 -2.02 7.88 -6.03
C SER A 45 -0.89 6.97 -5.54
N MET A 46 0.27 7.09 -6.18
CA MET A 46 1.49 6.39 -5.77
C MET A 46 1.87 6.72 -4.31
N GLY A 47 1.64 7.95 -3.85
CA GLY A 47 1.94 8.33 -2.48
C GLY A 47 1.02 7.65 -1.45
N GLU A 48 -0.29 7.52 -1.75
CA GLU A 48 -1.20 6.74 -0.89
C GLU A 48 -0.80 5.28 -0.79
N TYR A 49 -0.36 4.69 -1.91
CA TYR A 49 0.16 3.33 -1.93
C TYR A 49 1.40 3.18 -1.04
N GLN A 50 2.35 4.13 -1.12
CA GLN A 50 3.54 4.14 -0.26
C GLN A 50 3.17 4.17 1.23
N VAL A 51 2.22 5.03 1.64
CA VAL A 51 1.72 5.06 3.03
C VAL A 51 1.21 3.68 3.46
N HIS A 52 0.48 2.99 2.58
CA HIS A 52 -0.06 1.66 2.86
C HIS A 52 1.03 0.60 3.02
N MET A 53 2.08 0.66 2.20
CA MET A 53 3.23 -0.25 2.31
C MET A 53 4.02 -0.01 3.59
N ILE A 54 4.20 1.24 4.01
CA ILE A 54 4.85 1.55 5.29
C ILE A 54 4.02 1.01 6.47
N LYS A 55 2.68 1.14 6.43
CA LYS A 55 1.79 0.55 7.45
C LYS A 55 1.91 -0.97 7.50
N LEU A 56 2.07 -1.62 6.33
CA LEU A 56 2.28 -3.06 6.24
C LEU A 56 3.62 -3.48 6.87
N GLN A 57 4.71 -2.75 6.58
CA GLN A 57 6.01 -2.99 7.20
C GLN A 57 5.95 -2.87 8.73
N LYS A 58 5.27 -1.84 9.25
CA LYS A 58 5.05 -1.66 10.68
C LYS A 58 4.28 -2.84 11.28
N LEU A 59 3.15 -3.21 10.66
CA LEU A 59 2.32 -4.35 11.11
C LEU A 59 3.13 -5.65 11.15
N LEU A 60 3.93 -5.92 10.11
CA LEU A 60 4.80 -7.08 10.02
C LEU A 60 5.85 -7.08 11.14
N GLY A 61 6.53 -5.95 11.34
CA GLY A 61 7.52 -5.78 12.39
C GLY A 61 6.96 -5.98 13.80
N ASP A 62 5.78 -5.39 14.06
CA ASP A 62 5.12 -5.46 15.37
C ASP A 62 4.54 -6.86 15.65
N THR A 63 4.03 -7.55 14.62
CA THR A 63 3.37 -8.87 14.79
C THR A 63 4.36 -10.02 14.89
N PHE A 64 5.45 -9.97 14.12
CA PHE A 64 6.38 -11.10 13.97
C PHE A 64 7.77 -10.82 14.53
N ASP A 65 7.96 -9.66 15.19
CA ASP A 65 9.24 -9.22 15.77
C ASP A 65 10.41 -9.35 14.78
N LEU A 66 10.18 -8.87 13.55
CA LEU A 66 11.15 -9.00 12.47
C LEU A 66 12.47 -8.31 12.83
N LYS A 67 13.57 -9.08 12.80
CA LYS A 67 14.93 -8.60 13.10
C LYS A 67 15.64 -7.99 11.89
N ALA A 68 15.33 -8.46 10.68
CA ALA A 68 15.89 -7.95 9.44
C ALA A 68 14.82 -7.15 8.68
N ARG A 69 15.04 -5.84 8.52
CA ARG A 69 14.12 -4.91 7.85
C ARG A 69 14.87 -4.10 6.81
N LYS A 70 15.04 -4.68 5.62
CA LYS A 70 15.68 -3.98 4.51
C LYS A 70 14.75 -2.87 4.01
N ASN A 71 15.30 -1.68 3.78
CA ASN A 71 14.55 -0.49 3.33
C ASN A 71 13.39 -0.13 4.27
N ASP A 72 13.61 -0.22 5.59
CA ASP A 72 12.62 0.18 6.58
C ASP A 72 12.32 1.68 6.46
N ALA A 73 11.08 1.99 6.09
CA ALA A 73 10.60 3.36 5.94
C ALA A 73 9.57 3.75 7.03
N THR A 74 9.43 2.94 8.09
CA THR A 74 8.42 3.16 9.15
C THR A 74 8.58 4.48 9.90
N GLY A 75 9.79 5.02 9.98
CA GLY A 75 10.06 6.36 10.55
C GLY A 75 9.74 7.53 9.62
N GLN A 76 9.47 7.30 8.33
CA GLN A 76 9.26 8.36 7.33
C GLN A 76 7.77 8.69 7.09
N MET A 77 6.86 8.01 7.81
CA MET A 77 5.42 8.12 7.61
C MET A 77 4.91 9.56 7.68
N ASP A 78 5.32 10.31 8.69
CA ASP A 78 4.81 11.67 8.93
C ASP A 78 5.24 12.64 7.82
N GLY A 79 6.46 12.50 7.31
CA GLY A 79 6.95 13.28 6.17
C GLY A 79 6.17 12.98 4.90
N LEU A 80 5.87 11.69 4.67
CA LEU A 80 5.08 11.27 3.51
C LEU A 80 3.63 11.78 3.59
N LEU A 81 3.01 11.71 4.78
CA LEU A 81 1.66 12.23 5.01
C LEU A 81 1.58 13.75 4.82
N LYS A 82 2.58 14.49 5.28
CA LYS A 82 2.68 15.95 5.03
C LYS A 82 2.76 16.25 3.54
N SER A 83 3.66 15.55 2.83
CA SER A 83 3.83 15.70 1.38
C SER A 83 2.52 15.44 0.62
N LEU A 84 1.80 14.36 0.97
CA LEU A 84 0.51 14.05 0.37
C LEU A 84 -0.57 15.07 0.68
N GLY A 85 -0.58 15.63 1.89
CA GLY A 85 -1.49 16.71 2.27
C GLY A 85 -1.26 17.97 1.44
N THR A 86 0.00 18.36 1.24
CA THR A 86 0.37 19.47 0.36
C THR A 86 0.05 19.20 -1.11
N SER A 87 0.30 17.99 -1.63
CA SER A 87 -0.02 17.64 -3.02
C SER A 87 -1.52 17.69 -3.30
N ARG A 88 -2.36 17.14 -2.40
CA ARG A 88 -3.82 17.22 -2.54
C ARG A 88 -4.34 18.66 -2.47
N SER A 89 -3.68 19.52 -1.69
CA SER A 89 -4.05 20.94 -1.63
C SER A 89 -3.70 21.68 -2.92
N ALA A 90 -2.59 21.30 -3.59
CA ALA A 90 -2.17 21.88 -4.87
C ALA A 90 -2.99 21.37 -6.07
N GLU A 91 -3.60 20.19 -5.98
CA GLU A 91 -4.52 19.66 -7.01
C GLU A 91 -5.92 20.30 -6.96
N ASN A 92 -6.26 21.03 -5.89
CA ASN A 92 -7.57 21.65 -5.68
C ASN A 92 -7.55 23.20 -5.74
N ASP A 93 -6.42 23.82 -6.10
CA ASP A 93 -6.28 25.28 -6.31
C ASP A 93 -6.31 25.62 -7.81
#